data_AF-W2LI20-F1
#
_entry.id   AF-W2LI20-F1
#
_cell.length_a   1.000
_cell.length_b   1.000
_cell.length_c   1.000
_cell.angle_alpha   90.00
_cell.angle_beta   90.00
_cell.angle_gamma   90.00
#
_symmetry.space_group_name_H-M   'P 1'
#
loop_
_entity.id
_entity.type
_entity.pdbx_description
1 polymer ?
#
loop_
_entity_poly.entity_id
_entity_poly.type
_entity_poly.pdbx_seq_one_letter_code
_entity_poly.pdbx_strand_id
1 'polypeptide(L)'
;MDGLSRAFHFIVDPFQSEKKPEKEATAPFDQPYLEPTRWFLTEEEMRTSRDGYQREGIHLYTKGNRVKLYVASAPYFSDVADDMLEVRRGDLVYLTGWGTCNVPFKPHEPGTKFSELAEHAVKRGADWRMLVWSNITERAQNHELRDLINALPPPEQYGPARFVYDDRLPHATSSHHQKSVIVRKGRDLVAYVGGVDLTNDRWDTIEHDQAELRERTGIKCLWDGWLDAHARIEGPATKDVAQNFFDRWNSDKKPSQDLMDDLLDFENPDFSKLPPIDEGEIPLDIPQDGTHAVQLCRTFSPDYDHYDFAPQGEQSIFHARIKAIRNAQNYIFIQD
;
A
#
# COMPACT_ATOMS: atom_id res chain seq x y z
N MET A 1 16.14 -18.12 24.49
CA MET A 1 15.66 -16.73 24.31
C MET A 1 14.18 -16.81 24.00
N ASP A 2 13.42 -17.49 24.87
CA ASP A 2 12.00 -17.73 24.60
C ASP A 2 11.23 -16.54 25.18
N GLY A 3 10.63 -15.74 24.30
CA GLY A 3 9.82 -14.57 24.66
C GLY A 3 10.28 -13.22 24.10
N LEU A 4 11.44 -13.14 23.44
CA LEU A 4 11.84 -11.96 22.67
C LEU A 4 11.39 -12.11 21.22
N SER A 5 10.84 -11.04 20.63
CA SER A 5 10.41 -11.00 19.23
C SER A 5 11.55 -11.42 18.28
N ARG A 6 11.27 -12.23 17.27
CA ARG A 6 12.22 -12.57 16.20
C ARG A 6 12.64 -11.33 15.40
N ALA A 7 11.92 -10.21 15.52
CA ALA A 7 12.30 -8.94 14.93
C ALA A 7 13.70 -8.46 15.38
N PHE A 8 14.14 -8.83 16.58
CA PHE A 8 15.48 -8.47 17.07
C PHE A 8 16.62 -9.09 16.25
N HIS A 9 16.38 -10.21 15.56
CA HIS A 9 17.40 -10.80 14.66
C HIS A 9 17.75 -9.87 13.50
N PHE A 10 16.82 -8.97 13.12
CA PHE A 10 17.01 -8.02 12.02
C PHE A 10 17.66 -6.70 12.46
N ILE A 11 17.82 -6.49 13.78
CA ILE A 11 18.36 -5.24 14.36
C ILE A 11 19.89 -5.27 14.46
N VAL A 12 20.51 -6.46 14.41
CA VAL A 12 21.97 -6.61 14.34
C VAL A 12 22.46 -6.04 13.01
N ASP A 13 23.42 -5.09 13.05
CA ASP A 13 23.88 -4.29 11.91
C ASP A 13 24.15 -5.14 10.65
N PRO A 14 23.21 -5.17 9.67
CA PRO A 14 23.36 -5.99 8.47
C PRO A 14 24.49 -5.48 7.56
N PHE A 15 25.02 -4.29 7.85
CA PHE A 15 26.11 -3.66 7.09
C PHE A 15 27.49 -3.87 7.72
N GLN A 16 27.62 -4.68 8.78
CA GLN A 16 28.88 -5.07 9.45
C GLN A 16 29.86 -3.90 9.68
N SER A 17 29.55 -3.01 10.62
CA SER A 17 30.40 -1.84 10.92
C SER A 17 31.61 -2.12 11.80
N GLU A 18 32.77 -2.32 11.19
CA GLU A 18 34.05 -1.88 11.81
C GLU A 18 34.59 -0.59 11.20
N LYS A 19 34.09 -0.17 10.03
CA LYS A 19 34.50 1.07 9.38
C LYS A 19 33.32 2.02 9.22
N LYS A 20 33.34 3.11 9.98
CA LYS A 20 32.55 4.29 9.59
C LYS A 20 33.04 4.71 8.19
N PRO A 21 32.15 4.92 7.21
CA PRO A 21 32.59 5.53 5.96
C PRO A 21 33.21 6.88 6.29
N GLU A 22 34.50 7.06 5.96
CA GLU A 22 35.12 8.37 5.98
C GLU A 22 34.44 9.21 4.91
N LYS A 23 33.73 10.26 5.34
CA LYS A 23 33.13 11.22 4.43
C LYS A 23 34.24 12.12 3.91
N GLU A 24 34.65 11.94 2.65
CA GLU A 24 35.58 12.83 1.94
C GLU A 24 34.91 14.17 1.56
N ALA A 25 34.23 14.83 2.50
CA ALA A 25 33.58 16.10 2.21
C ALA A 25 34.64 17.17 1.96
N THR A 26 34.83 17.53 0.69
CA THR A 26 35.83 18.52 0.24
C THR A 26 35.18 19.86 -0.15
N ALA A 27 33.84 19.91 -0.18
CA ALA A 27 33.04 21.06 -0.53
C ALA A 27 31.88 21.25 0.48
N PRO A 28 31.28 22.46 0.56
CA PRO A 28 30.10 22.68 1.41
C PRO A 28 28.88 21.83 1.00
N PHE A 29 28.85 21.34 -0.24
CA PHE A 29 27.92 20.31 -0.72
C PHE A 29 28.65 19.35 -1.65
N ASP A 30 28.52 18.06 -1.40
CA ASP A 30 29.03 17.02 -2.30
C ASP A 30 27.92 16.59 -3.28
N GLN A 31 28.31 16.27 -4.52
CA GLN A 31 27.38 15.68 -5.50
C GLN A 31 26.85 14.35 -4.95
N PRO A 32 25.52 14.16 -4.86
CA PRO A 32 24.97 12.91 -4.37
C PRO A 32 25.28 11.78 -5.37
N TYR A 33 25.39 10.56 -4.86
CA TYR A 33 25.44 9.38 -5.71
C TYR A 33 24.15 9.30 -6.56
N LEU A 34 24.27 9.18 -7.88
CA LEU A 34 23.11 9.04 -8.77
C LEU A 34 22.75 7.58 -9.05
N GLU A 35 23.68 6.65 -8.79
CA GLU A 35 23.47 5.22 -9.03
C GLU A 35 22.45 4.63 -8.04
N PRO A 36 21.31 4.07 -8.50
CA PRO A 36 20.30 3.52 -7.61
C PRO A 36 20.82 2.43 -6.67
N THR A 37 21.80 1.64 -7.12
CA THR A 37 22.44 0.56 -6.34
C THR A 37 23.20 1.06 -5.11
N ARG A 38 23.55 2.35 -5.07
CA ARG A 38 24.09 2.97 -3.85
C ARG A 38 23.00 3.18 -2.81
N TRP A 39 21.75 3.46 -3.21
CA TRP A 39 20.67 3.78 -2.29
C TRP A 39 19.81 2.57 -1.93
N PHE A 40 19.57 1.70 -2.90
CA PHE A 40 18.74 0.50 -2.75
C PHE A 40 19.50 -0.64 -2.10
N LEU A 41 18.77 -1.51 -1.40
CA LEU A 41 19.27 -2.77 -0.92
C LEU A 41 19.78 -3.61 -2.10
N THR A 42 20.97 -4.16 -1.97
CA THR A 42 21.49 -5.19 -2.87
C THR A 42 20.71 -6.48 -2.66
N GLU A 43 20.93 -7.47 -3.54
CA GLU A 43 20.32 -8.79 -3.37
C GLU A 43 20.69 -9.44 -2.03
N GLU A 44 21.94 -9.32 -1.60
CA GLU A 44 22.41 -9.83 -0.32
C GLU A 44 21.80 -9.10 0.88
N GLU A 45 21.70 -7.77 0.81
CA GLU A 45 21.07 -6.98 1.89
C GLU A 45 19.56 -7.25 1.96
N MET A 46 18.87 -7.39 0.81
CA MET A 46 17.46 -7.78 0.75
C MET A 46 17.25 -9.17 1.36
N ARG A 47 18.10 -10.14 1.01
CA ARG A 47 18.08 -11.50 1.58
C ARG A 47 18.34 -11.48 3.09
N THR A 48 19.26 -10.63 3.55
CA THR A 48 19.53 -10.42 4.98
C THR A 48 18.31 -9.83 5.70
N SER A 49 17.60 -8.90 5.06
CA SER A 49 16.34 -8.34 5.59
C SER A 49 15.17 -9.33 5.65
N ARG A 50 15.39 -10.58 5.17
CA ARG A 50 14.43 -11.70 5.14
C ARG A 50 15.02 -12.97 5.78
N ASP A 51 15.97 -12.81 6.71
CA ASP A 51 16.61 -13.92 7.44
C ASP A 51 17.19 -15.01 6.51
N GLY A 52 17.77 -14.59 5.39
CA GLY A 52 18.38 -15.51 4.42
C GLY A 52 17.47 -15.96 3.27
N TYR A 53 16.17 -15.68 3.33
CA TYR A 53 15.20 -16.14 2.34
C TYR A 53 15.14 -15.24 1.10
N GLN A 54 15.00 -15.87 -0.07
CA GLN A 54 14.79 -15.16 -1.33
C GLN A 54 13.41 -14.47 -1.36
N ARG A 55 13.32 -13.39 -2.14
CA ARG A 55 12.06 -12.68 -2.40
C ARG A 55 11.59 -13.03 -3.80
N GLU A 56 10.54 -13.82 -3.89
CA GLU A 56 9.93 -14.26 -5.14
C GLU A 56 8.88 -13.27 -5.63
N GLY A 57 8.65 -13.22 -6.94
CA GLY A 57 7.56 -12.45 -7.58
C GLY A 57 7.73 -10.93 -7.60
N ILE A 58 8.66 -10.36 -6.83
CA ILE A 58 8.92 -8.92 -6.75
C ILE A 58 10.36 -8.64 -7.17
N HIS A 59 10.55 -7.73 -8.12
CA HIS A 59 11.89 -7.35 -8.59
C HIS A 59 12.73 -6.78 -7.45
N LEU A 60 14.07 -6.95 -7.52
CA LEU A 60 14.96 -6.30 -6.54
C LEU A 60 14.79 -4.78 -6.60
N TYR A 61 14.75 -4.22 -7.81
CA TYR A 61 14.34 -2.86 -8.12
C TYR A 61 14.04 -2.76 -9.62
N THR A 62 13.37 -1.70 -10.04
CA THR A 62 13.07 -1.41 -11.44
C THR A 62 13.55 -0.02 -11.83
N LYS A 63 13.75 0.20 -13.14
CA LYS A 63 14.02 1.51 -13.76
C LYS A 63 12.93 1.82 -14.78
N GLY A 64 12.88 3.05 -15.29
CA GLY A 64 11.89 3.43 -16.29
C GLY A 64 10.55 3.88 -15.70
N ASN A 65 10.47 4.08 -14.37
CA ASN A 65 9.22 4.42 -13.70
C ASN A 65 8.94 5.93 -13.74
N ARG A 66 7.68 6.30 -13.83
CA ARG A 66 7.19 7.66 -13.58
C ARG A 66 6.58 7.68 -12.19
N VAL A 67 7.14 8.51 -11.31
CA VAL A 67 6.66 8.65 -9.93
C VAL A 67 6.17 10.08 -9.74
N LYS A 68 4.91 10.24 -9.36
CA LYS A 68 4.30 11.51 -8.94
C LYS A 68 4.17 11.48 -7.43
N LEU A 69 4.81 12.43 -6.74
CA LEU A 69 4.66 12.60 -5.29
C LEU A 69 3.51 13.56 -5.00
N TYR A 70 2.73 13.22 -3.98
CA TYR A 70 1.68 14.06 -3.41
C TYR A 70 2.16 14.55 -2.04
N VAL A 71 2.26 15.86 -1.88
CA VAL A 71 2.63 16.53 -0.62
C VAL A 71 1.42 17.01 0.19
N ALA A 72 0.23 16.78 -0.37
CA ALA A 72 -1.07 16.94 0.26
C ALA A 72 -1.98 15.83 -0.29
N SER A 73 -2.99 15.43 0.46
CA SER A 73 -3.81 14.26 0.14
C SER A 73 -4.90 14.55 -0.90
N ALA A 74 -5.42 15.78 -1.02
CA ALA A 74 -6.50 16.09 -1.96
C ALA A 74 -6.18 15.72 -3.43
N PRO A 75 -4.98 16.03 -3.98
CA PRO A 75 -4.62 15.57 -5.32
C PRO A 75 -4.49 14.04 -5.43
N TYR A 76 -4.09 13.34 -4.37
CA TYR A 76 -4.07 11.87 -4.35
C TYR A 76 -5.49 11.29 -4.46
N PHE A 77 -6.42 11.76 -3.62
CA PHE A 77 -7.83 11.35 -3.68
C PHE A 77 -8.45 11.65 -5.06
N SER A 78 -8.13 12.83 -5.63
CA SER A 78 -8.60 13.22 -6.96
C SER A 78 -8.13 12.25 -8.04
N ASP A 79 -6.83 11.98 -8.12
CA ASP A 79 -6.25 11.11 -9.15
C ASP A 79 -6.75 9.65 -9.01
N VAL A 80 -6.91 9.16 -7.77
CA VAL A 80 -7.52 7.84 -7.53
C VAL A 80 -8.97 7.80 -8.02
N ALA A 81 -9.76 8.84 -7.74
CA ALA A 81 -11.14 8.92 -8.22
C ALA A 81 -11.20 8.95 -9.75
N ASP A 82 -10.30 9.70 -10.41
CA ASP A 82 -10.22 9.75 -11.88
C ASP A 82 -9.90 8.38 -12.47
N ASP A 83 -8.92 7.67 -11.90
CA ASP A 83 -8.60 6.31 -12.33
C ASP A 83 -9.79 5.35 -12.11
N MET A 84 -10.47 5.43 -10.96
CA MET A 84 -11.68 4.63 -10.69
C MET A 84 -12.84 4.96 -11.64
N LEU A 85 -12.97 6.19 -12.12
CA LEU A 85 -14.02 6.59 -13.07
C LEU A 85 -13.75 6.07 -14.48
N GLU A 86 -12.50 5.78 -14.81
CA GLU A 86 -12.07 5.32 -16.13
C GLU A 86 -12.12 3.80 -16.34
N VAL A 87 -12.12 2.99 -15.27
CA VAL A 87 -12.19 1.53 -15.39
C VAL A 87 -13.46 1.07 -16.13
N ARG A 88 -13.34 -0.01 -16.90
CA ARG A 88 -14.38 -0.63 -17.73
C ARG A 88 -14.42 -2.15 -17.48
N ARG A 89 -15.18 -2.86 -18.31
CA ARG A 89 -15.28 -4.32 -18.26
C ARG A 89 -13.90 -4.95 -18.47
N GLY A 90 -13.49 -5.82 -17.53
CA GLY A 90 -12.19 -6.50 -17.55
C GLY A 90 -11.04 -5.74 -16.86
N ASP A 91 -11.30 -4.52 -16.41
CA ASP A 91 -10.39 -3.73 -15.58
C ASP A 91 -10.50 -4.12 -14.10
N LEU A 92 -9.64 -3.56 -13.24
CA LEU A 92 -9.68 -3.84 -11.81
C LEU A 92 -9.27 -2.64 -10.95
N VAL A 93 -9.77 -2.65 -9.71
CA VAL A 93 -9.39 -1.75 -8.63
C VAL A 93 -9.18 -2.56 -7.35
N TYR A 94 -7.92 -2.70 -6.93
CA TYR A 94 -7.55 -3.43 -5.70
C TYR A 94 -6.96 -2.48 -4.67
N LEU A 95 -7.34 -2.65 -3.39
CA LEU A 95 -6.96 -1.73 -2.33
C LEU A 95 -6.47 -2.43 -1.07
N THR A 96 -5.49 -1.85 -0.39
CA THR A 96 -5.18 -2.17 1.01
C THR A 96 -5.35 -0.93 1.88
N GLY A 97 -5.85 -1.10 3.10
CA GLY A 97 -5.97 0.00 4.06
C GLY A 97 -5.88 -0.45 5.51
N TRP A 98 -5.49 0.49 6.38
CA TRP A 98 -5.65 0.34 7.84
C TRP A 98 -7.09 0.67 8.28
N GLY A 99 -7.75 1.54 7.52
CA GLY A 99 -9.13 1.93 7.72
C GLY A 99 -9.72 2.55 6.46
N THR A 100 -11.04 2.66 6.45
CA THR A 100 -11.85 3.13 5.33
C THR A 100 -13.08 3.85 5.84
N CYS A 101 -13.59 4.80 5.07
CA CYS A 101 -14.83 5.51 5.40
C CYS A 101 -15.49 6.00 4.11
N ASN A 102 -16.82 6.07 4.10
CA ASN A 102 -17.58 6.47 2.92
C ASN A 102 -17.63 8.00 2.71
N VAL A 103 -16.46 8.59 2.45
CA VAL A 103 -16.25 10.03 2.23
C VAL A 103 -16.05 10.36 0.75
N PRO A 104 -16.35 11.59 0.30
CA PRO A 104 -16.09 12.02 -1.07
C PRO A 104 -14.59 12.21 -1.33
N PHE A 105 -14.12 11.71 -2.48
CA PHE A 105 -12.74 11.88 -2.92
C PHE A 105 -12.53 13.23 -3.61
N LYS A 106 -13.60 13.79 -4.18
CA LYS A 106 -13.64 15.15 -4.74
C LYS A 106 -14.80 15.91 -4.10
N PRO A 107 -14.62 16.53 -2.91
CA PRO A 107 -15.71 17.10 -2.12
C PRO A 107 -16.47 18.26 -2.79
N HIS A 108 -15.93 18.83 -3.86
CA HIS A 108 -16.60 19.84 -4.69
C HIS A 108 -17.48 19.24 -5.81
N GLU A 109 -17.42 17.93 -6.02
CA GLU A 109 -18.10 17.21 -7.09
C GLU A 109 -19.05 16.15 -6.51
N PRO A 110 -20.29 16.04 -7.02
CA PRO A 110 -21.22 15.01 -6.59
C PRO A 110 -20.79 13.63 -7.10
N GLY A 111 -21.24 12.55 -6.44
CA GLY A 111 -21.04 11.18 -6.93
C GLY A 111 -19.62 10.63 -6.71
N THR A 112 -18.83 11.29 -5.85
CA THR A 112 -17.42 10.93 -5.62
C THR A 112 -17.17 10.29 -4.26
N LYS A 113 -18.23 9.89 -3.54
CA LYS A 113 -18.06 9.06 -2.35
C LYS A 113 -17.43 7.72 -2.70
N PHE A 114 -16.66 7.17 -1.77
CA PHE A 114 -16.03 5.86 -1.92
C PHE A 114 -17.03 4.81 -2.46
N SER A 115 -18.18 4.64 -1.81
CA SER A 115 -19.16 3.64 -2.21
C SER A 115 -19.72 3.89 -3.62
N GLU A 116 -19.90 5.15 -4.02
CA GLU A 116 -20.40 5.52 -5.35
C GLU A 116 -19.36 5.22 -6.43
N LEU A 117 -18.08 5.55 -6.18
CA LEU A 117 -16.97 5.21 -7.09
C LEU A 117 -16.87 3.70 -7.30
N ALA A 118 -16.98 2.92 -6.22
CA ALA A 118 -16.97 1.47 -6.28
C ALA A 118 -18.18 0.90 -7.01
N GLU A 119 -19.39 1.36 -6.68
CA GLU A 119 -20.63 0.94 -7.36
C GLU A 119 -20.55 1.24 -8.86
N HIS A 120 -20.08 2.43 -9.24
CA HIS A 120 -19.93 2.81 -10.63
C HIS A 120 -18.88 1.96 -11.36
N ALA A 121 -17.75 1.67 -10.74
CA ALA A 121 -16.71 0.79 -11.30
C ALA A 121 -17.25 -0.63 -11.53
N VAL A 122 -17.89 -1.20 -10.52
CA VAL A 122 -18.47 -2.55 -10.56
C VAL A 122 -19.60 -2.64 -11.60
N LYS A 123 -20.48 -1.65 -11.69
CA LYS A 123 -21.52 -1.58 -12.74
C LYS A 123 -20.96 -1.50 -14.16
N ARG A 124 -19.75 -0.95 -14.33
CA ARG A 124 -19.03 -0.96 -15.62
C ARG A 124 -18.33 -2.28 -15.91
N GLY A 125 -18.33 -3.23 -14.97
CA GLY A 125 -17.74 -4.55 -15.11
C GLY A 125 -16.29 -4.66 -14.64
N ALA A 126 -15.79 -3.70 -13.87
CA ALA A 126 -14.45 -3.78 -13.29
C ALA A 126 -14.43 -4.65 -12.02
N ASP A 127 -13.35 -5.40 -11.81
CA ASP A 127 -13.16 -6.18 -10.59
C ASP A 127 -12.78 -5.30 -9.40
N TRP A 128 -13.32 -5.61 -8.22
CA TRP A 128 -13.14 -4.79 -7.01
C TRP A 128 -12.75 -5.65 -5.81
N ARG A 129 -11.59 -5.35 -5.22
CA ARG A 129 -11.01 -6.10 -4.09
C ARG A 129 -10.44 -5.18 -3.04
N MET A 130 -10.70 -5.45 -1.78
CA MET A 130 -10.15 -4.68 -0.67
C MET A 130 -9.66 -5.62 0.43
N LEU A 131 -8.44 -5.38 0.91
CA LEU A 131 -7.90 -5.94 2.15
C LEU A 131 -7.76 -4.83 3.18
N VAL A 132 -8.62 -4.84 4.20
CA VAL A 132 -8.63 -3.81 5.25
C VAL A 132 -8.34 -4.47 6.58
N TRP A 133 -7.52 -3.84 7.43
CA TRP A 133 -7.27 -4.37 8.77
C TRP A 133 -8.57 -4.49 9.58
N SER A 134 -8.73 -5.56 10.37
CA SER A 134 -9.83 -5.77 11.33
C SER A 134 -9.77 -4.77 12.50
N ASN A 135 -9.97 -3.50 12.16
CA ASN A 135 -9.69 -2.35 13.01
C ASN A 135 -10.84 -2.09 13.97
N ILE A 136 -10.67 -2.50 15.23
CA ILE A 136 -11.66 -2.28 16.30
C ILE A 136 -11.93 -0.78 16.55
N THR A 137 -10.93 0.08 16.36
CA THR A 137 -11.05 1.52 16.67
C THR A 137 -11.87 2.28 15.62
N GLU A 138 -11.83 1.84 14.36
CA GLU A 138 -12.59 2.41 13.24
C GLU A 138 -13.69 1.45 12.76
N ARG A 139 -14.15 0.55 13.63
CA ARG A 139 -15.03 -0.57 13.26
C ARG A 139 -16.30 -0.12 12.54
N ALA A 140 -17.01 0.88 13.09
CA ALA A 140 -18.30 1.30 12.55
C ALA A 140 -18.21 1.78 11.09
N GLN A 141 -17.23 2.65 10.77
CA GLN A 141 -17.04 3.16 9.41
C GLN A 141 -16.54 2.09 8.44
N ASN A 142 -15.69 1.18 8.91
CA ASN A 142 -15.23 0.06 8.10
C ASN A 142 -16.38 -0.91 7.78
N HIS A 143 -17.26 -1.20 8.75
CA HIS A 143 -18.41 -2.08 8.55
C HIS A 143 -19.40 -1.46 7.56
N GLU A 144 -19.67 -0.16 7.68
CA GLU A 144 -20.52 0.55 6.73
C GLU A 144 -20.02 0.37 5.30
N LEU A 145 -18.73 0.63 5.06
CA LEU A 145 -18.17 0.48 3.72
C LEU A 145 -18.09 -1.00 3.28
N ARG A 146 -17.72 -1.93 4.19
CA ARG A 146 -17.74 -3.37 3.92
C ARG A 146 -19.11 -3.80 3.40
N ASP A 147 -20.17 -3.44 4.10
CA ASP A 147 -21.53 -3.86 3.79
C ASP A 147 -21.98 -3.31 2.43
N LEU A 148 -21.66 -2.04 2.16
CA LEU A 148 -21.92 -1.41 0.87
C LEU A 148 -21.19 -2.13 -0.27
N ILE A 149 -19.90 -2.43 -0.11
CA ILE A 149 -19.08 -3.09 -1.14
C ILE A 149 -19.50 -4.55 -1.35
N ASN A 150 -19.71 -5.31 -0.27
CA ASN A 150 -20.07 -6.72 -0.35
C ASN A 150 -21.51 -6.96 -0.83
N ALA A 151 -22.36 -5.92 -0.80
CA ALA A 151 -23.69 -5.94 -1.42
C ALA A 151 -23.67 -5.66 -2.94
N LEU A 152 -22.54 -5.21 -3.52
CA LEU A 152 -22.46 -4.94 -4.95
C LEU A 152 -22.52 -6.26 -5.76
N PRO A 153 -23.28 -6.28 -6.87
CA PRO A 153 -23.38 -7.47 -7.72
C PRO A 153 -22.04 -7.75 -8.44
N PRO A 154 -21.80 -9.00 -8.87
CA PRO A 154 -20.56 -9.37 -9.55
C PRO A 154 -20.39 -8.68 -10.91
N PRO A 155 -19.17 -8.23 -11.28
CA PRO A 155 -18.77 -8.25 -12.68
C PRO A 155 -18.69 -9.72 -13.15
N GLU A 156 -19.33 -10.02 -14.28
CA GLU A 156 -19.72 -11.37 -14.76
C GLU A 156 -18.62 -12.47 -14.76
N GLN A 157 -17.34 -12.13 -14.67
CA GLN A 157 -16.21 -13.07 -14.85
C GLN A 157 -15.49 -13.49 -13.55
N TYR A 158 -15.43 -12.64 -12.53
CA TYR A 158 -14.56 -12.85 -11.35
C TYR A 158 -15.32 -12.96 -10.03
N GLY A 159 -16.65 -13.07 -10.08
CA GLY A 159 -17.49 -13.13 -8.88
C GLY A 159 -17.73 -11.75 -8.24
N PRO A 160 -18.43 -11.69 -7.10
CA PRO A 160 -18.89 -10.45 -6.48
C PRO A 160 -17.73 -9.55 -6.07
N ALA A 161 -17.97 -8.23 -5.97
CA ALA A 161 -17.03 -7.33 -5.33
C ALA A 161 -16.75 -7.79 -3.89
N ARG A 162 -15.51 -7.60 -3.42
CA ARG A 162 -15.10 -8.13 -2.12
C ARG A 162 -14.33 -7.12 -1.30
N PHE A 163 -14.88 -6.81 -0.14
CA PHE A 163 -14.20 -6.26 1.00
C PHE A 163 -13.89 -7.40 1.97
N VAL A 164 -12.62 -7.58 2.28
CA VAL A 164 -12.10 -8.63 3.18
C VAL A 164 -11.33 -7.98 4.32
N TYR A 165 -11.70 -8.32 5.54
CA TYR A 165 -10.92 -8.02 6.73
C TYR A 165 -9.69 -8.92 6.81
N ASP A 166 -8.56 -8.34 7.19
CA ASP A 166 -7.28 -9.01 7.36
C ASP A 166 -6.72 -8.79 8.77
N ASP A 167 -6.58 -9.88 9.51
CA ASP A 167 -6.11 -9.93 10.91
C ASP A 167 -4.83 -10.77 11.05
N ARG A 168 -4.20 -11.18 9.95
CA ARG A 168 -3.06 -12.12 9.92
C ARG A 168 -1.80 -11.47 10.47
N LEU A 169 -1.75 -11.38 11.78
CA LEU A 169 -0.82 -10.60 12.58
C LEU A 169 -0.38 -11.41 13.81
N PRO A 170 0.82 -11.17 14.34
CA PRO A 170 1.38 -11.98 15.42
C PRO A 170 0.80 -11.66 16.80
N HIS A 171 0.38 -10.41 17.03
CA HIS A 171 0.04 -9.90 18.36
C HIS A 171 -1.22 -9.03 18.29
N ALA A 172 -2.02 -9.00 19.35
CA ALA A 172 -3.25 -8.22 19.44
C ALA A 172 -3.06 -6.69 19.28
N THR A 173 -1.85 -6.18 19.51
CA THR A 173 -1.49 -4.77 19.31
C THR A 173 -0.91 -4.47 17.92
N SER A 174 -0.77 -5.49 17.07
CA SER A 174 -0.30 -5.31 15.69
C SER A 174 -1.42 -4.79 14.80
N SER A 175 -1.05 -4.22 13.64
CA SER A 175 -2.01 -3.85 12.61
C SER A 175 -1.44 -4.07 11.21
N HIS A 176 -2.32 -4.31 10.24
CA HIS A 176 -1.96 -4.13 8.84
C HIS A 176 -2.03 -2.64 8.51
N HIS A 177 -0.87 -2.04 8.22
CA HIS A 177 -0.75 -0.59 8.03
C HIS A 177 -0.35 -0.19 6.61
N GLN A 178 -0.44 -1.11 5.64
CA GLN A 178 -0.16 -0.84 4.22
C GLN A 178 -1.34 -0.10 3.60
N LYS A 179 -1.12 1.10 3.04
CA LYS A 179 -2.09 1.81 2.20
C LYS A 179 -1.65 1.74 0.75
N SER A 180 -2.46 1.10 -0.09
CA SER A 180 -2.18 1.01 -1.51
C SER A 180 -3.45 0.91 -2.35
N VAL A 181 -3.37 1.41 -3.58
CA VAL A 181 -4.42 1.26 -4.60
C VAL A 181 -3.75 0.80 -5.89
N ILE A 182 -4.26 -0.26 -6.50
CA ILE A 182 -3.81 -0.77 -7.80
C ILE A 182 -4.98 -0.65 -8.76
N VAL A 183 -4.78 0.07 -9.86
CA VAL A 183 -5.80 0.23 -10.90
C VAL A 183 -5.24 -0.23 -12.25
N ARG A 184 -5.94 -1.17 -12.89
CA ARG A 184 -5.71 -1.51 -14.29
C ARG A 184 -6.80 -0.86 -15.12
N LYS A 185 -6.45 -0.19 -16.22
CA LYS A 185 -7.39 0.44 -17.15
C LYS A 185 -7.02 0.07 -18.57
N GLY A 186 -7.69 -0.93 -19.13
CA GLY A 186 -7.33 -1.57 -20.38
C GLY A 186 -5.90 -2.14 -20.32
N ARG A 187 -4.99 -1.44 -21.00
CA ARG A 187 -3.57 -1.79 -21.07
C ARG A 187 -2.73 -1.13 -19.98
N ASP A 188 -3.24 -0.09 -19.35
CA ASP A 188 -2.49 0.69 -18.37
C ASP A 188 -2.57 0.03 -16.99
N LEU A 189 -1.48 0.16 -16.22
CA LEU A 189 -1.43 -0.25 -14.81
C LEU A 189 -0.79 0.87 -14.00
N VAL A 190 -1.49 1.27 -12.94
CA VAL A 190 -1.05 2.35 -12.05
C VAL A 190 -1.19 1.89 -10.60
N ALA A 191 -0.27 2.34 -9.76
CA ALA A 191 -0.26 1.99 -8.36
C ALA A 191 -0.05 3.23 -7.49
N TYR A 192 -0.69 3.24 -6.34
CA TYR A 192 -0.57 4.26 -5.31
C TYR A 192 -0.05 3.61 -4.03
N VAL A 193 0.93 4.23 -3.38
CA VAL A 193 1.49 3.81 -2.10
C VAL A 193 1.89 5.02 -1.26
N GLY A 194 1.67 4.98 0.06
CA GLY A 194 2.01 6.09 0.95
C GLY A 194 1.41 6.02 2.34
N GLY A 195 1.30 7.16 3.02
CA GLY A 195 0.77 7.29 4.39
C GLY A 195 -0.75 7.46 4.48
N VAL A 196 -1.37 7.90 3.38
CA VAL A 196 -2.79 8.29 3.35
C VAL A 196 -3.74 7.09 3.13
N ASP A 197 -4.60 6.80 4.12
CA ASP A 197 -5.78 5.92 3.94
C ASP A 197 -6.92 6.66 3.23
N LEU A 198 -7.73 5.94 2.45
CA LEU A 198 -8.96 6.45 1.83
C LEU A 198 -10.12 6.41 2.84
N THR A 199 -10.05 7.31 3.82
CA THR A 199 -10.97 7.39 4.96
C THR A 199 -11.23 8.85 5.38
N ASN A 200 -12.05 9.06 6.41
CA ASN A 200 -12.35 10.38 6.98
C ASN A 200 -11.11 11.08 7.54
N ASP A 201 -11.15 12.39 7.80
CA ASP A 201 -10.05 13.28 8.17
C ASP A 201 -8.89 13.42 7.18
N ARG A 202 -8.68 12.45 6.28
CA ARG A 202 -7.43 12.38 5.49
C ARG A 202 -7.40 13.33 4.32
N TRP A 203 -8.54 13.66 3.69
CA TRP A 203 -8.59 14.60 2.56
C TRP A 203 -8.29 16.04 3.02
N ASP A 204 -7.27 16.66 2.44
CA ASP A 204 -6.88 18.05 2.72
C ASP A 204 -6.03 18.66 1.60
N THR A 205 -6.01 19.99 1.52
CA THR A 205 -5.13 20.74 0.60
C THR A 205 -3.82 21.12 1.30
N ILE A 206 -2.85 21.61 0.52
CA ILE A 206 -1.54 22.02 1.05
C ILE A 206 -1.63 23.25 1.97
N GLU A 207 -2.69 24.06 1.80
CA GLU A 207 -2.96 25.24 2.63
C GLU A 207 -3.54 24.91 4.00
N HIS A 208 -4.09 23.70 4.20
CA HIS A 208 -4.74 23.25 5.45
C HIS A 208 -5.85 24.19 5.95
N ASP A 209 -6.58 24.82 5.03
CA ASP A 209 -7.63 25.81 5.31
C ASP A 209 -9.05 25.31 4.98
N GLN A 210 -9.22 23.99 4.79
CA GLN A 210 -10.45 23.38 4.30
C GLN A 210 -11.39 22.86 5.40
N ALA A 211 -11.24 23.29 6.66
CA ALA A 211 -12.01 22.76 7.79
C ALA A 211 -13.54 22.83 7.59
N GLU A 212 -14.07 23.95 7.08
CA GLU A 212 -15.51 24.11 6.84
C GLU A 212 -16.02 23.18 5.73
N LEU A 213 -15.25 23.02 4.65
CA LEU A 213 -15.59 22.08 3.58
C LEU A 213 -15.60 20.66 4.12
N ARG A 214 -14.54 20.26 4.84
CA ARG A 214 -14.40 18.92 5.43
C ARG A 214 -15.57 18.59 6.36
N GLU A 215 -16.02 19.55 7.15
CA GLU A 215 -17.19 19.39 8.04
C GLU A 215 -18.49 19.19 7.27
N ARG A 216 -18.78 20.09 6.31
CA ARG A 216 -20.00 20.03 5.49
C ARG A 216 -20.10 18.76 4.65
N THR A 217 -18.97 18.20 4.20
CA THR A 217 -18.96 17.01 3.34
C THR A 217 -18.78 15.69 4.11
N GLY A 218 -18.76 15.74 5.44
CA GLY A 218 -18.58 14.55 6.29
C GLY A 218 -17.18 13.93 6.21
N ILE A 219 -16.19 14.66 5.69
CA ILE A 219 -14.78 14.25 5.74
C ILE A 219 -14.26 14.41 7.16
N LYS A 220 -14.53 15.53 7.83
CA LYS A 220 -14.02 15.79 9.19
C LYS A 220 -14.62 14.83 10.20
N CYS A 221 -13.78 14.23 11.03
CA CYS A 221 -14.14 13.45 12.20
C CYS A 221 -13.56 14.10 13.47
N LEU A 222 -12.23 14.16 13.59
CA LEU A 222 -11.55 14.68 14.77
C LEU A 222 -10.67 15.91 14.47
N TRP A 223 -10.14 16.02 13.25
CA TRP A 223 -9.09 16.99 12.93
C TRP A 223 -9.55 18.02 11.88
N ASP A 224 -9.12 19.27 12.06
CA ASP A 224 -9.43 20.37 11.13
C ASP A 224 -8.57 20.35 9.85
N GLY A 225 -7.42 19.68 9.89
CA GLY A 225 -6.47 19.54 8.79
C GLY A 225 -5.71 18.20 8.86
N TRP A 226 -5.04 17.83 7.79
CA TRP A 226 -4.22 16.60 7.70
C TRP A 226 -3.02 16.81 6.78
N LEU A 227 -1.81 16.67 7.34
CA LEU A 227 -0.55 16.75 6.60
C LEU A 227 0.02 15.34 6.43
N ASP A 228 0.20 14.91 5.18
CA ASP A 228 0.66 13.56 4.85
C ASP A 228 1.17 13.52 3.40
N ALA A 229 1.83 12.43 3.01
CA ALA A 229 2.38 12.23 1.70
C ALA A 229 1.97 10.88 1.08
N HIS A 230 1.87 10.87 -0.25
CA HIS A 230 1.55 9.67 -1.02
C HIS A 230 2.30 9.69 -2.36
N ALA A 231 2.39 8.55 -3.04
CA ALA A 231 3.00 8.48 -4.36
C ALA A 231 2.09 7.72 -5.34
N ARG A 232 2.05 8.19 -6.59
CA ARG A 232 1.53 7.44 -7.74
C ARG A 232 2.67 6.97 -8.61
N ILE A 233 2.58 5.74 -9.08
CA ILE A 233 3.60 5.04 -9.85
C ILE A 233 2.97 4.56 -11.16
N GLU A 234 3.64 4.87 -12.27
CA GLU A 234 3.48 4.17 -13.55
C GLU A 234 4.82 3.54 -13.93
N GLY A 235 4.78 2.36 -14.53
CA GLY A 235 5.97 1.63 -14.96
C GLY A 235 6.18 0.31 -14.23
N PRO A 236 7.33 -0.36 -14.41
CA PRO A 236 7.50 -1.75 -13.97
C PRO A 236 7.26 -1.99 -12.47
N ALA A 237 7.51 -1.00 -11.61
CA ALA A 237 7.26 -1.09 -10.17
C ALA A 237 5.78 -1.27 -9.80
N THR A 238 4.84 -0.96 -10.70
CA THR A 238 3.41 -1.18 -10.44
C THR A 238 3.07 -2.66 -10.29
N LYS A 239 3.78 -3.54 -11.00
CA LYS A 239 3.66 -5.00 -10.86
C LYS A 239 4.13 -5.47 -9.49
N ASP A 240 5.21 -4.87 -8.97
CA ASP A 240 5.74 -5.19 -7.64
C ASP A 240 4.72 -4.83 -6.53
N VAL A 241 4.05 -3.67 -6.66
CA VAL A 241 2.97 -3.27 -5.72
C VAL A 241 1.78 -4.23 -5.82
N ALA A 242 1.37 -4.60 -7.04
CA ALA A 242 0.30 -5.57 -7.26
C ALA A 242 0.66 -6.94 -6.67
N GLN A 243 1.89 -7.42 -6.86
CA GLN A 243 2.35 -8.67 -6.27
C GLN A 243 2.28 -8.65 -4.74
N ASN A 244 2.61 -7.54 -4.08
CA ASN A 244 2.44 -7.43 -2.63
C ASN A 244 0.96 -7.56 -2.19
N PHE A 245 0.01 -7.08 -3.00
CA PHE A 245 -1.41 -7.31 -2.76
C PHE A 245 -1.77 -8.79 -2.94
N PHE A 246 -1.34 -9.42 -4.04
CA PHE A 246 -1.61 -10.83 -4.31
C PHE A 246 -1.02 -11.77 -3.28
N ASP A 247 0.20 -11.51 -2.82
CA ASP A 247 0.85 -12.27 -1.74
C ASP A 247 -0.08 -12.42 -0.53
N ARG A 248 -0.71 -11.32 -0.12
CA ARG A 248 -1.68 -11.32 0.99
C ARG A 248 -3.02 -11.92 0.60
N TRP A 249 -3.60 -11.53 -0.53
CA TRP A 249 -4.92 -12.01 -0.94
C TRP A 249 -4.93 -13.53 -1.19
N ASN A 250 -3.90 -14.05 -1.85
CA ASN A 250 -3.81 -15.44 -2.29
C ASN A 250 -3.12 -16.39 -1.30
N SER A 251 -2.73 -15.90 -0.11
CA SER A 251 -2.15 -16.76 0.93
C SER A 251 -3.12 -17.87 1.32
N ASP A 252 -2.56 -19.05 1.61
CA ASP A 252 -3.33 -20.24 1.93
C ASP A 252 -4.07 -20.09 3.27
N LYS A 253 -3.50 -19.29 4.19
CA LYS A 253 -4.16 -18.94 5.44
C LYS A 253 -5.19 -17.84 5.20
N LYS A 254 -6.47 -18.20 5.30
CA LYS A 254 -7.58 -17.23 5.29
C LYS A 254 -7.55 -16.34 6.54
N PRO A 255 -7.84 -15.03 6.42
CA PRO A 255 -7.98 -14.11 7.55
C PRO A 255 -9.36 -14.19 8.20
N SER A 256 -9.43 -13.65 9.42
CA SER A 256 -10.62 -13.51 10.28
C SER A 256 -11.44 -14.81 10.35
N GLN A 257 -10.89 -15.78 11.07
CA GLN A 257 -11.43 -17.14 11.18
C GLN A 257 -11.68 -17.55 12.65
N ASP A 258 -11.50 -16.63 13.61
CA ASP A 258 -11.63 -16.94 15.03
C ASP A 258 -12.97 -16.47 15.62
N LEU A 259 -13.29 -16.93 16.83
CA LEU A 259 -14.56 -16.60 17.50
C LEU A 259 -14.69 -15.11 17.86
N MET A 260 -13.57 -14.40 18.04
CA MET A 260 -13.59 -12.97 18.32
C MET A 260 -14.00 -12.20 17.06
N ASP A 261 -13.57 -12.65 15.88
CA ASP A 261 -14.04 -12.10 14.61
C ASP A 261 -15.56 -12.23 14.48
N ASP A 262 -16.13 -13.39 14.78
CA ASP A 262 -17.59 -13.60 14.76
C ASP A 262 -18.32 -12.66 15.73
N LEU A 263 -17.80 -12.52 16.95
CA LEU A 263 -18.39 -11.65 17.98
C LEU A 263 -18.32 -10.16 17.59
N LEU A 264 -17.25 -9.76 16.91
CA LEU A 264 -17.02 -8.38 16.51
C LEU A 264 -17.54 -8.05 15.11
N ASP A 265 -18.09 -9.04 14.39
CA ASP A 265 -18.57 -8.97 13.01
C ASP A 265 -17.44 -8.62 12.02
N PHE A 266 -16.29 -9.29 12.14
CA PHE A 266 -15.18 -9.21 11.18
C PHE A 266 -15.13 -10.41 10.21
N GLU A 267 -16.11 -11.31 10.29
CA GLU A 267 -16.23 -12.46 9.41
C GLU A 267 -16.31 -12.06 7.93
N ASN A 268 -15.61 -12.84 7.10
CA ASN A 268 -15.45 -12.56 5.67
C ASN A 268 -16.38 -13.44 4.83
N PRO A 269 -17.09 -12.89 3.83
CA PRO A 269 -17.77 -13.72 2.85
C PRO A 269 -16.75 -14.54 2.03
N ASP A 270 -17.18 -15.64 1.42
CA ASP A 270 -16.30 -16.43 0.56
C ASP A 270 -15.70 -15.59 -0.58
N PHE A 271 -14.40 -15.77 -0.78
CA PHE A 271 -13.62 -15.19 -1.87
C PHE A 271 -12.58 -16.20 -2.38
N SER A 272 -12.21 -16.08 -3.65
CA SER A 272 -11.26 -16.97 -4.32
C SER A 272 -9.90 -16.31 -4.52
N LYS A 273 -8.88 -17.12 -4.78
CA LYS A 273 -7.60 -16.60 -5.27
C LYS A 273 -7.79 -15.86 -6.59
N LEU A 274 -6.99 -14.83 -6.79
CA LEU A 274 -6.94 -14.01 -7.99
C LEU A 274 -5.78 -14.47 -8.89
N PRO A 275 -5.95 -14.42 -10.22
CA PRO A 275 -4.85 -14.66 -11.14
C PRO A 275 -3.79 -13.55 -11.04
N PRO A 276 -2.53 -13.80 -11.44
CA PRO A 276 -1.51 -12.77 -11.58
C PRO A 276 -1.97 -11.59 -12.45
N ILE A 277 -1.42 -10.39 -12.20
CA ILE A 277 -1.82 -9.17 -12.92
C ILE A 277 -1.65 -9.27 -14.44
N ASP A 278 -0.71 -10.10 -14.90
CA ASP A 278 -0.38 -10.27 -16.32
C ASP A 278 -1.35 -11.20 -17.08
N GLU A 279 -2.18 -11.98 -16.38
CA GLU A 279 -3.06 -12.99 -17.01
C GLU A 279 -4.44 -12.44 -17.45
N GLY A 280 -4.63 -11.12 -17.44
CA GLY A 280 -5.86 -10.51 -17.95
C GLY A 280 -5.99 -10.57 -19.47
N GLU A 281 -7.23 -10.52 -19.99
CA GLU A 281 -7.54 -10.67 -21.41
C GLU A 281 -6.82 -9.65 -22.32
N ILE A 282 -6.65 -8.41 -21.82
CA ILE A 282 -5.99 -7.32 -22.53
C ILE A 282 -4.54 -7.22 -22.04
N PRO A 283 -3.51 -7.49 -22.84
CA PRO A 283 -2.13 -7.44 -22.35
C PRO A 283 -1.75 -6.03 -21.87
N LEU A 284 -1.03 -5.97 -20.75
CA LEU A 284 -0.54 -4.71 -20.19
C LEU A 284 0.51 -4.05 -21.11
N ASP A 285 0.47 -2.73 -21.14
CA ASP A 285 1.44 -1.86 -21.79
C ASP A 285 2.09 -0.97 -20.75
N ILE A 286 3.17 -1.48 -20.17
CA ILE A 286 3.84 -0.83 -19.04
C ILE A 286 4.87 0.16 -19.58
N PRO A 287 4.71 1.48 -19.33
CA PRO A 287 5.69 2.47 -19.79
C PRO A 287 7.05 2.24 -19.11
N GLN A 288 8.12 2.47 -19.85
CA GLN A 288 9.51 2.34 -19.36
C GLN A 288 10.36 3.58 -19.65
N ASP A 289 9.70 4.68 -20.00
CA ASP A 289 10.34 5.95 -20.38
C ASP A 289 10.50 6.93 -19.22
N GLY A 290 10.08 6.54 -18.02
CA GLY A 290 10.22 7.35 -16.82
C GLY A 290 11.66 7.43 -16.29
N THR A 291 11.96 8.49 -15.56
CA THR A 291 13.31 8.78 -15.06
C THR A 291 13.62 8.16 -13.70
N HIS A 292 12.65 7.52 -13.05
CA HIS A 292 12.79 7.05 -11.67
C HIS A 292 13.17 5.57 -11.61
N ALA A 293 14.10 5.26 -10.70
CA ALA A 293 14.31 3.90 -10.22
C ALA A 293 13.50 3.70 -8.94
N VAL A 294 12.93 2.51 -8.75
CA VAL A 294 12.07 2.19 -7.60
C VAL A 294 12.43 0.80 -7.05
N GLN A 295 12.62 0.72 -5.73
CA GLN A 295 12.72 -0.55 -5.00
C GLN A 295 11.57 -0.62 -4.00
N LEU A 296 10.65 -1.58 -4.17
CA LEU A 296 9.61 -1.83 -3.19
C LEU A 296 10.23 -2.48 -1.95
N CYS A 297 9.95 -1.90 -0.78
CA CYS A 297 10.29 -2.43 0.53
C CYS A 297 8.99 -2.63 1.32
N ARG A 298 8.98 -3.61 2.22
CA ARG A 298 7.81 -3.97 3.04
C ARG A 298 8.23 -4.49 4.41
N THR A 299 7.27 -4.49 5.33
CA THR A 299 7.45 -5.07 6.65
C THR A 299 6.38 -6.13 6.86
N PHE A 300 6.81 -7.35 7.16
CA PHE A 300 5.99 -8.44 7.68
C PHE A 300 6.68 -8.98 8.92
N SER A 301 5.91 -9.11 10.01
CA SER A 301 6.52 -9.51 11.27
C SER A 301 7.04 -10.94 11.17
N PRO A 302 8.29 -11.20 11.57
CA PRO A 302 8.78 -12.56 11.67
C PRO A 302 8.05 -13.36 12.73
N ASP A 303 7.35 -12.72 13.67
CA ASP A 303 6.62 -13.42 14.74
C ASP A 303 5.34 -14.13 14.27
N TYR A 304 4.91 -13.91 13.03
CA TYR A 304 3.73 -14.57 12.46
C TYR A 304 4.15 -15.70 11.52
N ASP A 305 3.82 -16.94 11.89
CA ASP A 305 4.32 -18.15 11.22
C ASP A 305 3.56 -18.57 9.96
N HIS A 306 2.53 -17.82 9.54
CA HIS A 306 1.63 -18.25 8.46
C HIS A 306 1.73 -17.38 7.19
N TYR A 307 2.81 -16.62 7.02
CA TYR A 307 3.06 -15.93 5.76
C TYR A 307 3.77 -16.85 4.77
N ASP A 308 3.03 -17.39 3.80
CA ASP A 308 3.60 -18.27 2.76
C ASP A 308 4.65 -17.53 1.88
N PHE A 309 4.44 -16.22 1.66
CA PHE A 309 5.30 -15.34 0.85
C PHE A 309 6.44 -14.67 1.64
N ALA A 310 6.37 -14.71 2.97
CA ALA A 310 7.42 -14.19 3.86
C ALA A 310 7.56 -15.08 5.11
N PRO A 311 7.99 -16.36 4.97
CA PRO A 311 7.95 -17.33 6.06
C PRO A 311 8.77 -16.96 7.30
N GLN A 312 9.80 -16.12 7.15
CA GLN A 312 10.58 -15.55 8.26
C GLN A 312 10.34 -14.05 8.43
N GLY A 313 9.23 -13.52 7.90
CA GLY A 313 8.98 -12.09 7.82
C GLY A 313 9.85 -11.37 6.78
N GLU A 314 9.74 -10.04 6.77
CA GLU A 314 10.57 -9.13 5.99
C GLU A 314 10.72 -7.82 6.75
N GLN A 315 11.93 -7.26 6.81
CA GLN A 315 12.24 -5.99 7.46
C GLN A 315 12.97 -5.03 6.50
N SER A 316 12.68 -5.12 5.21
CA SER A 316 13.39 -4.37 4.16
C SER A 316 13.18 -2.85 4.29
N ILE A 317 12.05 -2.38 4.83
CA ILE A 317 11.85 -0.94 5.13
C ILE A 317 12.89 -0.45 6.15
N PHE A 318 13.11 -1.19 7.23
CA PHE A 318 14.09 -0.83 8.26
C PHE A 318 15.50 -0.78 7.66
N HIS A 319 15.90 -1.82 6.92
CA HIS A 319 17.22 -1.93 6.30
C HIS A 319 17.45 -0.80 5.28
N ALA A 320 16.47 -0.52 4.43
CA ALA A 320 16.56 0.52 3.41
C ALA A 320 16.69 1.92 4.04
N ARG A 321 15.93 2.20 5.11
CA ARG A 321 16.03 3.47 5.87
C ARG A 321 17.44 3.64 6.46
N ILE A 322 18.00 2.61 7.09
CA ILE A 322 19.37 2.64 7.64
C ILE A 322 20.40 2.89 6.54
N LYS A 323 20.28 2.21 5.39
CA LYS A 323 21.18 2.41 4.25
C LYS A 323 21.12 3.84 3.71
N ALA A 324 19.93 4.38 3.52
CA ALA A 324 19.73 5.75 3.04
C ALA A 324 20.35 6.79 3.99
N ILE A 325 20.15 6.64 5.30
CA ILE A 325 20.74 7.53 6.33
C ILE A 325 22.27 7.48 6.28
N ARG A 326 22.86 6.28 6.16
CA ARG A 326 24.31 6.11 6.08
C ARG A 326 24.92 6.73 4.83
N ASN A 327 24.19 6.69 3.71
CA ASN A 327 24.67 7.19 2.42
C ASN A 327 24.39 8.67 2.18
N ALA A 328 23.61 9.32 3.04
CA ALA A 328 23.36 10.76 2.96
C ALA A 328 24.66 11.56 3.10
N GLN A 329 24.94 12.38 2.08
CA GLN A 329 26.15 13.24 2.05
C GLN A 329 25.88 14.62 2.67
N ASN A 330 24.73 15.22 2.35
CA ASN A 330 24.47 16.64 2.63
C ASN A 330 23.51 16.85 3.82
N TYR A 331 22.26 16.40 3.71
CA TYR A 331 21.26 16.55 4.76
C TYR A 331 20.26 15.38 4.74
N ILE A 332 19.49 15.26 5.82
CA ILE A 332 18.35 14.35 5.94
C ILE A 332 17.16 15.19 6.38
N PHE A 333 16.04 15.07 5.68
CA PHE A 333 14.76 15.64 6.07
C PHE A 333 13.82 14.49 6.43
N ILE A 334 13.15 14.58 7.58
CA ILE A 334 12.22 13.55 8.07
C ILE A 334 10.89 14.21 8.41
N GLN A 335 9.84 13.64 7.82
CA GLN A 335 8.45 13.77 8.22
C GLN A 335 7.96 12.33 8.36
N ASP A 336 7.57 11.91 9.57
CA ASP A 336 7.15 10.53 9.89
C ASP A 336 5.97 10.58 10.87
#